data_AF-A0A367X550-F1
#
_entry.id   AF-A0A367X550-F1
#
_cell.length_a   1.000
_cell.length_b   1.000
_cell.length_c   1.000
_cell.angle_alpha   90.00
_cell.angle_beta   90.00
_cell.angle_gamma   90.00
#
_symmetry.space_group_name_H-M   'P 1'
#
loop_
_entity.id
_entity.type
_entity.pdbx_description
1 polymer ?
#
loop_
_entity_poly.entity_id
_entity_poly.type
_entity_poly.pdbx_seq_one_letter_code
_entity_poly.pdbx_strand_id
1 'polypeptide(L)'
;MFQSKFTTPLAIAALGCLIGYGATAHEFIASSKTDPANDKNTAVFILDSTHVFGSAEEAEAPKHVAAQLITPSAATDLDVSENADAPNLTGTFTLSDEPAWLVGHRLPVIWSQTPDGWKEGGSDVNPDAVASSRFEKFSKNLTDGDGNAAFVSTPLGHTLEIVPLSDPRATGIGDDIDVQVLLNGQPYSTSVLATYAGFTETPSSYAYYTETMSDDRGSGIAKIRISAPGLWMVRVAADLPDVEEGVGVHNLRATMTFDIAQ
;
A
#
# COMPACT_ATOMS: atom_id res chain seq x y z
N MET A 1 2.98 -59.17 -22.51
CA MET A 1 2.13 -58.65 -21.42
C MET A 1 2.87 -57.49 -20.78
N PHE A 2 2.38 -56.27 -20.94
CA PHE A 2 2.38 -55.21 -19.93
C PHE A 2 1.55 -54.08 -20.55
N GLN A 3 0.27 -54.03 -20.19
CA GLN A 3 -0.61 -52.94 -20.54
C GLN A 3 -0.30 -51.76 -19.63
N SER A 4 0.04 -50.62 -20.24
CA SER A 4 0.02 -49.32 -19.56
C SER A 4 -1.44 -48.97 -19.26
N LYS A 5 -1.78 -48.93 -17.97
CA LYS A 5 -3.02 -48.31 -17.47
C LYS A 5 -2.75 -46.83 -17.25
N PHE A 6 -3.81 -46.02 -17.36
CA PHE A 6 -3.89 -44.57 -17.12
C PHE A 6 -3.67 -43.68 -18.35
N THR A 7 -4.65 -43.68 -19.24
CA THR A 7 -5.06 -42.48 -19.97
C THR A 7 -6.36 -41.96 -19.36
N THR A 8 -6.24 -40.97 -18.46
CA THR A 8 -7.32 -40.03 -18.18
C THR A 8 -6.83 -38.70 -18.75
N PRO A 9 -7.47 -38.11 -19.77
CA PRO A 9 -7.16 -36.73 -20.11
C PRO A 9 -7.67 -35.87 -18.96
N LEU A 10 -6.72 -35.33 -18.18
CA LEU A 10 -7.00 -34.25 -17.26
C LEU A 10 -7.49 -33.08 -18.12
N ALA A 11 -8.78 -32.76 -18.02
CA ALA A 11 -9.29 -31.50 -18.52
C ALA A 11 -8.60 -30.40 -17.70
N ILE A 12 -7.51 -29.86 -18.25
CA ILE A 12 -6.95 -28.60 -17.78
C ILE A 12 -8.04 -27.59 -18.06
N ALA A 13 -8.84 -27.27 -17.03
CA ALA A 13 -9.59 -26.04 -17.01
C ALA A 13 -8.56 -24.94 -17.21
N ALA A 14 -8.51 -24.40 -18.42
CA ALA A 14 -7.83 -23.15 -18.67
C ALA A 14 -8.55 -22.12 -17.80
N LEU A 15 -8.03 -21.93 -16.58
CA LEU A 15 -8.31 -20.76 -15.79
C LEU A 15 -7.81 -19.63 -16.67
N GLY A 16 -8.74 -19.03 -17.40
CA GLY A 16 -8.45 -17.89 -18.25
C GLY A 16 -7.88 -16.83 -17.33
N CYS A 17 -6.56 -16.65 -17.36
CA CYS A 17 -5.95 -15.38 -17.08
C CYS A 17 -6.54 -14.43 -18.12
N LEU A 18 -7.72 -13.89 -17.80
CA LEU A 18 -8.09 -12.56 -18.24
C LEU A 18 -6.98 -11.68 -17.68
N ILE A 19 -5.95 -11.48 -18.50
CA ILE A 19 -5.10 -10.32 -18.39
C ILE A 19 -6.05 -9.17 -18.70
N GLY A 20 -6.78 -8.74 -17.66
CA GLY A 20 -7.48 -7.48 -17.69
C GLY A 20 -6.43 -6.47 -18.09
N TYR A 21 -6.73 -5.67 -19.11
CA TYR A 21 -6.01 -4.42 -19.34
C TYR A 21 -6.26 -3.57 -18.10
N GLY A 22 -5.45 -3.80 -17.07
CA GLY A 22 -5.56 -3.14 -15.79
C GLY A 22 -5.30 -1.68 -16.03
N ALA A 23 -6.32 -0.85 -15.80
CA ALA A 23 -6.02 0.48 -15.31
C ALA A 23 -5.04 0.31 -14.15
N THR A 24 -3.89 0.96 -14.25
CA THR A 24 -2.97 1.05 -13.12
C THR A 24 -3.74 1.82 -12.07
N ALA A 25 -4.13 1.14 -10.98
CA ALA A 25 -4.73 1.86 -9.86
C ALA A 25 -3.66 2.78 -9.29
N HIS A 26 -4.01 4.05 -9.05
CA HIS A 26 -3.16 4.96 -8.29
C HIS A 26 -2.72 4.29 -6.99
N GLU A 27 -1.44 4.37 -6.66
CA GLU A 27 -0.98 4.02 -5.32
C GLU A 27 -1.51 5.07 -4.33
N PHE A 28 -1.84 4.65 -3.11
CA PHE A 28 -2.19 5.56 -2.01
C PHE A 28 -1.06 5.57 -1.00
N ILE A 29 -0.46 6.74 -0.79
CA ILE A 29 0.84 6.85 -0.12
C ILE A 29 0.78 7.92 0.96
N ALA A 30 1.07 7.52 2.19
CA ALA A 30 1.29 8.45 3.29
C ALA A 30 2.75 8.88 3.33
N SER A 31 2.99 10.17 3.57
CA SER A 31 4.29 10.71 3.94
C SER A 31 4.10 11.86 4.92
N SER A 32 5.16 12.23 5.63
CA SER A 32 5.13 13.40 6.52
C SER A 32 6.43 14.19 6.40
N LYS A 33 6.34 15.47 6.73
CA LYS A 33 7.50 16.35 6.86
C LYS A 33 7.33 17.25 8.07
N THR A 34 8.43 17.45 8.78
CA THR A 34 8.52 18.53 9.78
C THR A 34 8.40 19.87 9.06
N ASP A 35 7.51 20.73 9.54
CA ASP A 35 7.46 22.13 9.09
C ASP A 35 8.11 23.02 10.16
N PRO A 36 9.33 23.54 9.93
CA PRO A 36 10.01 24.40 10.90
C PRO A 36 9.24 25.70 11.21
N ALA A 37 8.30 26.11 10.36
CA ALA A 37 7.51 27.33 10.53
C ALA A 37 6.32 27.16 11.51
N ASN A 38 5.89 25.93 11.80
CA ASN A 38 4.77 25.61 12.67
C ASN A 38 5.25 24.99 14.00
N ASP A 39 5.74 25.85 14.90
CA ASP A 39 6.04 25.53 16.30
C ASP A 39 7.04 24.38 16.59
N LYS A 40 7.91 24.00 15.64
CA LYS A 40 8.97 22.95 15.75
C LYS A 40 8.50 21.54 16.17
N ASN A 41 7.28 21.40 16.67
CA ASN A 41 6.67 20.20 17.21
C ASN A 41 5.45 19.76 16.39
N THR A 42 5.19 20.38 15.24
CA THR A 42 4.11 20.00 14.33
C THR A 42 4.70 19.50 13.01
N ALA A 43 4.15 18.40 12.52
CA ALA A 43 4.42 17.89 11.19
C ALA A 43 3.18 18.06 10.30
N VAL A 44 3.44 18.26 9.01
CA VAL A 44 2.43 18.21 7.96
C VAL A 44 2.48 16.79 7.38
N PHE A 45 1.32 16.15 7.28
CA PHE A 45 1.20 14.89 6.55
C PHE A 45 0.60 15.11 5.17
N ILE A 46 0.99 14.25 4.23
CA ILE A 46 0.50 14.22 2.87
C ILE A 46 -0.01 12.79 2.58
N LEU A 47 -1.19 12.69 1.98
CA LEU A 47 -1.73 11.44 1.45
C LEU A 47 -1.90 11.60 -0.07
N ASP A 48 -0.96 11.06 -0.84
CA ASP A 48 -0.95 11.13 -2.30
C ASP A 48 -1.72 9.96 -2.93
N SER A 49 -2.43 10.24 -4.04
CA SER A 49 -2.91 9.24 -4.99
C SER A 49 -2.18 9.45 -6.32
N THR A 50 -1.31 8.51 -6.72
CA THR A 50 -0.39 8.75 -7.84
C THR A 50 0.21 7.48 -8.47
N HIS A 51 0.65 7.59 -9.72
CA HIS A 51 1.51 6.62 -10.39
C HIS A 51 3.01 6.91 -10.26
N VAL A 52 3.39 8.13 -9.87
CA VAL A 52 4.78 8.58 -9.74
C VAL A 52 5.05 8.95 -8.27
N PHE A 53 5.88 8.16 -7.60
CA PHE A 53 6.19 8.40 -6.20
C PHE A 53 6.83 9.78 -5.97
N GLY A 54 6.22 10.58 -5.09
CA GLY A 54 6.66 11.95 -4.80
C GLY A 54 6.02 13.03 -5.68
N SER A 55 5.11 12.66 -6.59
CA SER A 55 4.35 13.61 -7.40
C SER A 55 2.86 13.37 -7.23
N ALA A 56 2.15 14.34 -6.64
CA ALA A 56 0.71 14.29 -6.52
C ALA A 56 0.03 14.33 -7.89
N GLU A 57 -0.93 13.43 -8.14
CA GLU A 57 -1.71 13.38 -9.39
C GLU A 57 -3.20 13.67 -9.12
N GLU A 58 -3.76 13.07 -8.07
CA GLU A 58 -5.16 13.21 -7.70
C GLU A 58 -5.36 13.21 -6.18
N ALA A 59 -6.31 14.02 -5.70
CA ALA A 59 -6.81 13.93 -4.34
C ALA A 59 -7.96 12.92 -4.27
N GLU A 60 -7.81 11.87 -3.46
CA GLU A 60 -8.95 11.00 -3.11
C GLU A 60 -10.03 11.85 -2.43
N ALA A 61 -11.31 11.53 -2.61
CA ALA A 61 -12.36 12.29 -1.94
C ALA A 61 -12.25 12.12 -0.41
N PRO A 62 -12.23 13.20 0.40
CA PRO A 62 -12.06 13.09 1.85
C PRO A 62 -13.08 12.19 2.56
N LYS A 63 -14.31 12.10 2.03
CA LYS A 63 -15.36 11.16 2.52
C LYS A 63 -14.96 9.68 2.45
N HIS A 64 -13.93 9.33 1.67
CA HIS A 64 -13.42 7.98 1.48
C HIS A 64 -12.07 7.77 2.17
N VAL A 65 -11.60 8.71 2.98
CA VAL A 65 -10.30 8.63 3.61
C VAL A 65 -10.42 8.84 5.12
N ALA A 66 -9.85 7.91 5.88
CA ALA A 66 -9.57 8.08 7.29
C ALA A 66 -8.06 8.17 7.50
N ALA A 67 -7.61 8.97 8.46
CA ALA A 67 -6.22 9.05 8.85
C ALA A 67 -6.07 8.99 10.37
N GLN A 68 -5.00 8.36 10.84
CA GLN A 68 -4.68 8.23 12.25
C GLN A 68 -3.19 8.41 12.50
N LEU A 69 -2.85 8.93 13.67
CA LEU A 69 -1.51 8.82 14.24
C LEU A 69 -1.55 7.74 15.32
N ILE A 70 -0.77 6.67 15.12
CA ILE A 70 -0.66 5.56 16.07
C ILE A 70 0.71 5.62 16.72
N THR A 71 0.75 5.64 18.05
CA THR A 71 1.94 5.61 18.90
C THR A 71 1.90 4.36 19.79
N PRO A 72 2.96 4.05 20.56
CA PRO A 72 2.92 2.97 21.54
C PRO A 72 1.80 3.09 22.57
N SER A 73 1.30 4.30 22.83
CA SER A 73 0.35 4.60 23.90
C SER A 73 -1.06 4.92 23.42
N ALA A 74 -1.25 5.34 22.17
CA ALA A 74 -2.54 5.79 21.67
C ALA A 74 -2.68 5.67 20.15
N ALA A 75 -3.92 5.59 19.68
CA ALA A 75 -4.30 5.89 18.31
C ALA A 75 -5.19 7.14 18.32
N THR A 76 -4.85 8.13 17.50
CA THR A 76 -5.55 9.42 17.42
C THR A 76 -6.01 9.67 16.00
N ASP A 77 -7.31 9.93 15.80
CA ASP A 77 -7.84 10.31 14.49
C ASP A 77 -7.30 11.69 14.08
N LEU A 78 -7.00 11.84 12.79
CA LEU A 78 -6.49 13.07 12.20
C LEU A 78 -7.51 13.68 11.24
N ASP A 79 -7.66 15.00 11.29
CA ASP A 79 -8.45 15.73 10.32
C ASP A 79 -7.74 15.75 8.96
N VAL A 80 -8.44 15.27 7.92
CA VAL A 80 -7.95 15.22 6.54
C VAL A 80 -8.67 16.28 5.71
N SER A 81 -7.91 17.05 4.94
CA SER A 81 -8.43 18.10 4.06
C SER A 81 -7.79 18.02 2.68
N GLU A 82 -8.47 18.54 1.67
CA GLU A 82 -7.86 18.75 0.36
C GLU A 82 -6.74 19.79 0.48
N ASN A 83 -5.61 19.53 -0.18
CA ASN A 83 -4.51 20.46 -0.22
C ASN A 83 -4.79 21.57 -1.24
N ALA A 84 -4.68 22.84 -0.83
CA ALA A 84 -4.90 23.98 -1.71
C ALA A 84 -3.80 24.14 -2.77
N ASP A 85 -2.61 23.59 -2.53
CA ASP A 85 -1.41 23.84 -3.33
C ASP A 85 -1.01 22.64 -4.21
N ALA A 86 -1.64 21.47 -4.03
CA ALA A 86 -1.34 20.26 -4.78
C ALA A 86 -2.58 19.34 -4.87
N PRO A 87 -2.71 18.49 -5.89
CA PRO A 87 -3.81 17.54 -6.01
C PRO A 87 -3.59 16.32 -5.09
N ASN A 88 -3.61 16.53 -3.78
CA ASN A 88 -3.53 15.49 -2.77
C ASN A 88 -4.31 15.88 -1.51
N LEU A 89 -4.31 15.01 -0.50
CA LEU A 89 -4.86 15.32 0.82
C LEU A 89 -3.74 15.66 1.81
N THR A 90 -4.07 16.50 2.78
CA THR A 90 -3.13 17.00 3.77
C THR A 90 -3.81 17.23 5.12
N GLY A 91 -2.98 17.32 6.15
CA GLY A 91 -3.36 17.76 7.49
C GLY A 91 -2.12 17.91 8.36
N THR A 92 -2.32 18.05 9.67
CA THR A 92 -1.22 18.23 10.62
C THR A 92 -1.36 17.31 11.82
N PHE A 93 -0.23 16.96 12.42
CA PHE A 93 -0.20 16.27 13.70
C PHE A 93 0.97 16.78 14.56
N THR A 94 0.86 16.58 15.87
CA THR A 94 1.94 16.92 16.81
C THR A 94 2.95 15.79 16.84
N LEU A 95 4.22 16.12 16.67
CA LEU A 95 5.35 15.21 16.78
C LEU A 95 5.56 14.78 18.23
N SER A 96 6.02 13.54 18.39
CA SER A 96 6.43 12.95 19.65
C SER A 96 7.90 12.54 19.54
N ASP A 97 8.58 12.44 20.68
CA ASP A 97 9.92 11.83 20.74
C ASP A 97 9.86 10.31 20.51
N GLU A 98 8.68 9.69 20.66
CA GLU A 98 8.44 8.27 20.36
C GLU A 98 8.13 8.04 18.87
N PRO A 99 8.49 6.89 18.29
CA PRO A 99 8.10 6.55 16.93
C PRO A 99 6.59 6.44 16.81
N ALA A 100 6.05 6.90 15.69
CA ALA A 100 4.63 6.77 15.36
C ALA A 100 4.44 6.24 13.93
N TRP A 101 3.30 5.59 13.71
CA TRP A 101 2.77 5.32 12.39
C TRP A 101 1.71 6.35 12.06
N LEU A 102 1.98 7.23 11.10
CA LEU A 102 0.92 7.94 10.39
C LEU A 102 0.26 6.92 9.45
N VAL A 103 -1.02 6.65 9.66
CA VAL A 103 -1.81 5.69 8.89
C VAL A 103 -2.84 6.43 8.06
N GLY A 104 -2.94 6.10 6.77
CA GLY A 104 -4.06 6.49 5.92
C GLY A 104 -4.81 5.25 5.43
N HIS A 105 -6.13 5.26 5.55
CA HIS A 105 -7.02 4.22 5.03
C HIS A 105 -7.97 4.84 4.00
N ARG A 106 -7.75 4.52 2.73
CA ARG A 106 -8.69 4.80 1.65
C ARG A 106 -9.72 3.70 1.66
N LEU A 107 -10.89 4.03 2.19
CA LEU A 107 -12.02 3.14 2.41
C LEU A 107 -12.41 2.40 1.13
N PRO A 108 -13.05 1.22 1.24
CA PRO A 108 -13.54 0.48 0.09
C PRO A 108 -14.48 1.34 -0.76
N VAL A 109 -14.14 1.55 -2.03
CA VAL A 109 -15.01 2.21 -3.02
C VAL A 109 -15.05 1.36 -4.28
N ILE A 110 -16.26 1.15 -4.79
CA ILE A 110 -16.47 0.43 -6.04
C ILE A 110 -16.28 1.40 -7.20
N TRP A 111 -15.51 0.95 -8.19
CA TRP A 111 -15.33 1.63 -9.46
C TRP A 111 -15.72 0.71 -10.59
N SER A 112 -16.43 1.26 -11.56
CA SER A 112 -16.92 0.54 -12.73
C SER A 112 -16.30 1.08 -14.00
N GLN A 113 -15.79 0.19 -14.84
CA GLN A 113 -15.29 0.51 -16.17
C GLN A 113 -16.48 0.62 -17.12
N THR A 114 -16.81 1.84 -17.51
CA THR A 114 -17.86 2.16 -18.49
C THR A 114 -17.24 2.52 -19.84
N PRO A 115 -18.02 2.56 -20.95
CA PRO A 115 -17.53 3.06 -22.23
C PRO A 115 -16.97 4.49 -22.18
N ASP A 116 -17.38 5.30 -21.20
CA ASP A 116 -16.92 6.68 -21.00
C ASP A 116 -15.73 6.78 -20.01
N GLY A 117 -15.20 5.65 -19.54
CA GLY A 117 -14.12 5.59 -18.54
C GLY A 117 -14.59 5.07 -17.18
N TRP A 118 -13.73 5.21 -16.17
CA TRP A 118 -13.98 4.73 -14.82
C TRP A 118 -14.91 5.68 -14.07
N LYS A 119 -15.98 5.12 -13.49
CA LYS A 119 -16.97 5.86 -12.69
C LYS A 119 -17.16 5.19 -11.32
N GLU A 120 -17.34 6.00 -10.27
CA GLU A 120 -17.68 5.50 -8.94
C GLU A 120 -19.05 4.79 -8.97
N GLY A 121 -19.19 3.71 -8.19
CA GLY A 121 -20.41 2.92 -8.08
C GLY A 121 -20.36 1.58 -8.82
N GLY A 122 -21.18 0.63 -8.38
CA GLY A 122 -21.31 -0.69 -8.98
C GLY A 122 -22.17 -0.70 -10.24
N SER A 123 -22.51 -1.91 -10.70
CA SER A 123 -23.36 -2.13 -11.87
C SER A 123 -24.82 -1.65 -11.70
N ASP A 124 -25.26 -1.43 -10.46
CA ASP A 124 -26.54 -0.83 -10.12
C ASP A 124 -26.59 0.68 -10.45
N VAL A 125 -25.47 1.38 -10.23
CA VAL A 125 -25.29 2.80 -10.57
C VAL A 125 -24.85 2.97 -12.03
N ASN A 126 -24.00 2.06 -12.52
CA ASN A 126 -23.39 2.07 -13.85
C ASN A 126 -23.81 0.81 -14.65
N PRO A 127 -25.05 0.73 -15.17
CA PRO A 127 -25.59 -0.48 -15.79
C PRO A 127 -24.95 -0.86 -17.13
N ASP A 128 -24.18 0.04 -17.73
CA ASP A 128 -23.39 -0.19 -18.95
C ASP A 128 -21.94 -0.60 -18.65
N ALA A 129 -21.58 -0.79 -17.38
CA ALA A 129 -20.26 -1.23 -16.98
C ALA A 129 -19.93 -2.63 -17.53
N VAL A 130 -18.72 -2.78 -18.07
CA VAL A 130 -18.21 -4.08 -18.53
C VAL A 130 -17.51 -4.86 -17.41
N ALA A 131 -17.05 -4.15 -16.39
CA ALA A 131 -16.45 -4.70 -15.18
C ALA A 131 -16.59 -3.68 -14.05
N SER A 132 -16.69 -4.18 -12.82
CA SER A 132 -16.58 -3.39 -11.60
C SER A 132 -15.41 -3.94 -10.78
N SER A 133 -14.91 -3.17 -9.82
CA SER A 133 -13.88 -3.59 -8.87
C SER A 133 -13.99 -2.76 -7.60
N ARG A 134 -13.85 -3.39 -6.44
CA ARG A 134 -13.76 -2.71 -5.14
C ARG A 134 -12.30 -2.37 -4.94
N PHE A 135 -11.99 -1.11 -4.67
CA PHE A 135 -10.63 -0.69 -4.33
C PHE A 135 -10.60 -0.29 -2.86
N GLU A 136 -9.67 -0.86 -2.11
CA GLU A 136 -9.38 -0.47 -0.72
C GLU A 136 -7.87 -0.35 -0.59
N LYS A 137 -7.39 0.75 0.00
CA LYS A 137 -5.96 1.04 0.04
C LYS A 137 -5.53 1.44 1.44
N PHE A 138 -4.42 0.88 1.87
CA PHE A 138 -3.80 1.14 3.16
C PHE A 138 -2.45 1.80 2.94
N SER A 139 -2.13 2.80 3.75
CA SER A 139 -0.84 3.45 3.71
C SER A 139 -0.35 3.68 5.13
N LYS A 140 0.95 3.54 5.35
CA LYS A 140 1.56 3.98 6.59
C LYS A 140 2.93 4.62 6.37
N ASN A 141 3.21 5.66 7.12
CA ASN A 141 4.50 6.36 7.15
C ASN A 141 5.06 6.26 8.56
N LEU A 142 6.31 5.81 8.68
CA LEU A 142 7.03 5.79 9.94
C LEU A 142 7.58 7.20 10.18
N THR A 143 7.10 7.88 11.21
CA THR A 143 7.56 9.24 11.53
C THR A 143 8.96 9.23 12.15
N ASP A 144 9.63 10.38 12.14
CA ASP A 144 10.82 10.60 12.97
C ASP A 144 10.45 10.46 14.46
N GLY A 145 11.28 9.76 15.23
CA GLY A 145 11.02 9.42 16.64
C GLY A 145 11.86 8.24 17.11
N ASP A 146 12.51 8.36 18.26
CA ASP A 146 13.50 7.40 18.74
C ASP A 146 12.88 6.35 19.66
N GLY A 147 13.47 5.15 19.64
CA GLY A 147 13.35 4.21 20.75
C GLY A 147 11.99 3.54 20.94
N ASN A 148 11.56 2.69 20.00
CA ASN A 148 10.69 1.53 20.28
C ASN A 148 10.62 0.55 19.10
N ALA A 149 11.69 -0.21 18.84
CA ALA A 149 11.73 -1.15 17.71
C ALA A 149 10.60 -2.20 17.76
N ALA A 150 10.15 -2.58 18.96
CA ALA A 150 9.06 -3.54 19.14
C ALA A 150 7.73 -2.98 18.60
N PHE A 151 7.42 -1.72 18.90
CA PHE A 151 6.25 -1.02 18.35
C PHE A 151 6.28 -0.97 16.82
N VAL A 152 7.43 -0.60 16.24
CA VAL A 152 7.59 -0.50 14.77
C VAL A 152 7.30 -1.84 14.09
N SER A 153 7.66 -2.96 14.73
CA SER A 153 7.42 -4.32 14.22
C SER A 153 6.06 -4.92 14.59
N THR A 154 5.15 -4.16 15.22
CA THR A 154 3.84 -4.67 15.63
C THR A 154 2.82 -4.49 14.50
N PRO A 155 2.07 -5.54 14.11
CA PRO A 155 0.96 -5.39 13.17
C PRO A 155 -0.12 -4.43 13.69
N LEU A 156 -0.61 -3.57 12.81
CA LEU A 156 -1.68 -2.60 13.09
C LEU A 156 -3.08 -3.15 12.80
N GLY A 157 -3.17 -4.30 12.12
CA GLY A 157 -4.42 -5.02 11.87
C GLY A 157 -5.16 -4.58 10.61
N HIS A 158 -4.47 -3.98 9.64
CA HIS A 158 -5.05 -3.69 8.32
C HIS A 158 -5.37 -4.98 7.57
N THR A 159 -6.36 -4.93 6.66
CA THR A 159 -6.74 -6.08 5.82
C THR A 159 -5.55 -6.59 5.01
N LEU A 160 -4.82 -5.69 4.34
CA LEU A 160 -3.52 -5.98 3.71
C LEU A 160 -2.47 -5.10 4.40
N GLU A 161 -1.42 -5.71 4.94
CA GLU A 161 -0.45 -5.01 5.77
C GLU A 161 1.00 -5.40 5.41
N ILE A 162 1.89 -4.39 5.38
CA ILE A 162 3.34 -4.58 5.34
C ILE A 162 3.86 -4.31 6.76
N VAL A 163 4.48 -5.29 7.42
CA VAL A 163 5.03 -5.15 8.79
C VAL A 163 6.55 -5.26 8.71
N PRO A 164 7.32 -4.23 9.08
CA PRO A 164 8.77 -4.35 9.11
C PRO A 164 9.18 -5.25 10.29
N LEU A 165 10.18 -6.11 10.11
CA LEU A 165 10.66 -7.02 11.17
C LEU A 165 11.69 -6.37 12.10
N SER A 166 12.20 -5.20 11.72
CA SER A 166 13.07 -4.33 12.50
C SER A 166 12.82 -2.88 12.10
N ASP A 167 13.33 -1.91 12.86
CA ASP A 167 13.20 -0.50 12.48
C ASP A 167 13.94 -0.23 11.15
N PRO A 168 13.22 0.12 10.06
CA PRO A 168 13.85 0.28 8.75
C PRO A 168 14.80 1.48 8.70
N ARG A 169 14.61 2.49 9.58
CA ARG A 169 15.45 3.70 9.64
C ARG A 169 16.87 3.42 10.13
N ALA A 170 17.08 2.28 10.80
CA ALA A 170 18.40 1.82 11.25
C ALA A 170 19.19 1.08 10.15
N THR A 171 18.65 0.97 8.94
CA THR A 171 19.23 0.18 7.85
C THR A 171 20.24 0.99 7.04
N GLY A 172 21.42 0.43 6.82
CA GLY A 172 22.44 1.04 5.99
C GLY A 172 22.14 0.93 4.49
N ILE A 173 22.67 1.88 3.71
CA ILE A 173 22.69 1.75 2.26
C ILE A 173 23.54 0.52 1.90
N GLY A 174 22.99 -0.36 1.06
CA GLY A 174 23.61 -1.63 0.68
C GLY A 174 23.14 -2.83 1.50
N ASP A 175 22.42 -2.60 2.61
CA ASP A 175 21.81 -3.64 3.45
C ASP A 175 20.34 -3.90 3.07
N ASP A 176 19.78 -4.98 3.59
CA ASP A 176 18.39 -5.37 3.37
C ASP A 176 17.52 -4.95 4.57
N ILE A 177 16.31 -4.45 4.29
CA ILE A 177 15.21 -4.51 5.25
C ILE A 177 14.42 -5.81 5.06
N ASP A 178 13.90 -6.33 6.16
CA ASP A 178 12.99 -7.48 6.16
C ASP A 178 11.57 -7.01 6.50
N VAL A 179 10.60 -7.38 5.68
CA VAL A 179 9.18 -7.09 5.90
C VAL A 179 8.37 -8.37 5.82
N GLN A 180 7.34 -8.50 6.67
CA GLN A 180 6.31 -9.52 6.56
C GLN A 180 5.04 -8.91 5.98
N VAL A 181 4.51 -9.55 4.95
CA VAL A 181 3.23 -9.17 4.34
C VAL A 181 2.14 -10.03 4.95
N LEU A 182 1.08 -9.38 5.44
CA LEU A 182 -0.07 -10.01 6.04
C LEU A 182 -1.33 -9.71 5.23
N LEU A 183 -2.19 -10.71 5.05
CA LEU A 183 -3.55 -10.59 4.57
C LEU A 183 -4.49 -11.14 5.64
N ASN A 184 -5.38 -10.30 6.17
CA ASN A 184 -6.25 -10.62 7.31
C ASN A 184 -5.45 -11.17 8.52
N GLY A 185 -4.30 -10.54 8.80
CA GLY A 185 -3.39 -10.94 9.88
C GLY A 185 -2.66 -12.28 9.65
N GLN A 186 -2.82 -12.93 8.49
CA GLN A 186 -2.11 -14.15 8.14
C GLN A 186 -1.00 -13.86 7.13
N PRO A 187 0.15 -14.53 7.21
CA PRO A 187 1.21 -14.38 6.21
C PRO A 187 0.71 -14.55 4.76
N TYR A 188 1.12 -13.64 3.87
CA TYR A 188 0.63 -13.58 2.50
C TYR A 188 1.77 -13.65 1.47
N SER A 189 1.57 -14.51 0.46
CA SER A 189 2.50 -14.68 -0.65
C SER A 189 2.17 -13.71 -1.79
N THR A 190 3.06 -12.76 -2.09
CA THR A 190 2.83 -11.75 -3.15
C THR A 190 4.15 -11.13 -3.62
N SER A 191 4.07 -10.40 -4.74
CA SER A 191 5.16 -9.55 -5.20
C SER A 191 5.28 -8.31 -4.32
N VAL A 192 6.53 -7.92 -4.05
CA VAL A 192 6.88 -6.73 -3.27
C VAL A 192 7.72 -5.82 -4.15
N LEU A 193 7.28 -4.58 -4.29
CA LEU A 193 7.95 -3.56 -5.09
C LEU A 193 8.38 -2.41 -4.19
N ALA A 194 9.54 -1.85 -4.45
CA ALA A 194 10.03 -0.70 -3.69
C ALA A 194 10.69 0.34 -4.58
N THR A 195 10.57 1.59 -4.19
CA THR A 195 11.20 2.74 -4.85
C THR A 195 11.51 3.81 -3.81
N TYR A 196 12.19 4.87 -4.24
CA TYR A 196 12.54 6.00 -3.38
C TYR A 196 12.30 7.32 -4.11
N ALA A 197 12.10 8.38 -3.32
CA ALA A 197 11.82 9.71 -3.86
C ALA A 197 12.96 10.15 -4.80
N GLY A 198 12.59 10.62 -6.00
CA GLY A 198 13.55 11.05 -7.02
C GLY A 198 14.20 9.93 -7.85
N PHE A 199 13.77 8.67 -7.72
CA PHE A 199 14.28 7.57 -8.55
C PHE A 199 14.01 7.77 -10.05
N THR A 200 12.76 8.06 -10.41
CA THR A 200 12.33 8.30 -11.80
C THR A 200 10.99 9.03 -11.84
N GLU A 201 10.76 9.77 -12.91
CA GLU A 201 9.46 10.38 -13.24
C GLU A 201 8.60 9.46 -14.14
N THR A 202 9.10 8.27 -14.49
CA THR A 202 8.35 7.33 -15.32
C THR A 202 7.23 6.69 -14.49
N PRO A 203 5.95 6.81 -14.89
CA PRO A 203 4.82 6.23 -14.15
C PRO A 203 4.99 4.74 -13.88
N SER A 204 4.55 4.32 -12.68
CA SER A 204 4.52 2.91 -12.25
C SER A 204 5.88 2.19 -12.34
N SER A 205 6.98 2.92 -12.14
CA SER A 205 8.34 2.38 -12.15
C SER A 205 8.90 2.26 -10.73
N TYR A 206 9.54 1.12 -10.45
CA TYR A 206 10.07 0.79 -9.13
C TYR A 206 11.54 0.42 -9.23
N ALA A 207 12.34 0.90 -8.28
CA ALA A 207 13.78 0.66 -8.23
C ALA A 207 14.13 -0.79 -7.86
N TYR A 208 13.21 -1.50 -7.20
CA TYR A 208 13.43 -2.84 -6.68
C TYR A 208 12.18 -3.70 -6.79
N TYR A 209 12.39 -4.98 -7.12
CA TYR A 209 11.37 -6.02 -7.14
C TYR A 209 11.88 -7.25 -6.40
N THR A 210 11.01 -7.84 -5.60
CA THR A 210 11.23 -9.14 -4.95
C THR A 210 9.86 -9.80 -4.72
N GLU A 211 9.87 -11.00 -4.16
CA GLU A 211 8.66 -11.70 -3.76
C GLU A 211 8.79 -12.16 -2.32
N THR A 212 7.66 -12.36 -1.64
CA THR A 212 7.70 -12.97 -0.33
C THR A 212 8.08 -14.44 -0.42
N MET A 213 8.99 -14.86 0.46
CA MET A 213 9.47 -16.23 0.56
C MET A 213 8.35 -17.12 1.09
N SER A 214 8.03 -18.15 0.31
CA SER A 214 7.19 -19.26 0.74
C SER A 214 8.10 -20.40 1.21
N ASP A 215 8.31 -20.50 2.53
CA ASP A 215 8.76 -21.76 3.13
C ASP A 215 7.53 -22.58 3.58
N ASP A 216 7.78 -23.76 4.09
CA ASP A 216 6.80 -24.69 4.67
C ASP A 216 5.97 -24.11 5.84
N ARG A 217 6.30 -22.90 6.31
CA ARG A 217 5.55 -22.13 7.31
C ARG A 217 4.75 -20.96 6.71
N GLY A 218 4.86 -20.72 5.41
CA GLY A 218 4.18 -19.64 4.72
C GLY A 218 4.67 -18.26 5.15
N SER A 219 5.97 -18.06 5.42
CA SER A 219 6.49 -16.88 6.15
C SER A 219 5.93 -15.50 5.76
N GLY A 220 5.61 -15.27 4.48
CA GLY A 220 5.15 -13.97 3.97
C GLY A 220 6.26 -12.91 4.02
N ILE A 221 7.52 -13.30 4.17
CA ILE A 221 8.65 -12.39 4.39
C ILE A 221 9.34 -12.05 3.07
N ALA A 222 9.60 -10.78 2.81
CA ALA A 222 10.42 -10.29 1.70
C ALA A 222 11.65 -9.51 2.22
N LYS A 223 12.74 -9.59 1.45
CA LYS A 223 13.98 -8.82 1.69
C LYS A 223 14.13 -7.74 0.62
N ILE A 224 14.32 -6.50 1.05
CA ILE A 224 14.42 -5.34 0.15
C ILE A 224 15.77 -4.66 0.36
N ARG A 225 16.60 -4.66 -0.67
CA ARG A 225 17.89 -3.98 -0.68
C ARG A 225 17.70 -2.47 -0.74
N ILE A 226 18.21 -1.76 0.26
CA ILE A 226 18.27 -0.31 0.25
C ILE A 226 19.47 0.13 -0.58
N SER A 227 19.23 0.94 -1.63
CA SER A 227 20.25 1.36 -2.60
C SER A 227 20.55 2.86 -2.62
N ALA A 228 19.78 3.65 -1.88
CA ALA A 228 19.86 5.12 -1.86
C ALA A 228 19.34 5.67 -0.51
N PRO A 229 19.80 6.85 -0.08
CA PRO A 229 19.22 7.55 1.06
C PRO A 229 17.89 8.22 0.69
N GLY A 230 17.19 8.75 1.70
CA GLY A 230 15.95 9.51 1.56
C GLY A 230 14.69 8.67 1.80
N LEU A 231 13.54 9.22 1.40
CA LEU A 231 12.24 8.59 1.62
C LEU A 231 12.04 7.40 0.67
N TRP A 232 11.84 6.22 1.26
CA TRP A 232 11.50 4.99 0.56
C TRP A 232 9.99 4.72 0.62
N MET A 233 9.50 4.00 -0.38
CA MET A 233 8.17 3.41 -0.41
C MET A 233 8.30 1.93 -0.76
N VAL A 234 7.62 1.09 0.01
CA VAL A 234 7.38 -0.33 -0.28
C VAL A 234 5.90 -0.50 -0.56
N ARG A 235 5.54 -1.23 -1.62
CA ARG A 235 4.16 -1.49 -1.99
C ARG A 235 3.90 -2.96 -2.28
N VAL A 236 2.71 -3.40 -1.89
CA VAL A 236 2.16 -4.74 -2.17
C VAL A 236 0.72 -4.63 -2.62
N ALA A 237 0.23 -5.67 -3.29
CA ALA A 237 -1.15 -5.76 -3.74
C ALA A 237 -1.70 -7.17 -3.53
N ALA A 238 -3.02 -7.26 -3.39
CA ALA A 238 -3.77 -8.51 -3.38
C ALA A 238 -5.07 -8.33 -4.16
N ASP A 239 -5.38 -9.27 -5.05
CA ASP A 239 -6.67 -9.33 -5.74
C ASP A 239 -7.47 -10.50 -5.17
N LEU A 240 -8.60 -10.18 -4.53
CA LEU A 240 -9.49 -11.18 -3.93
C LEU A 240 -10.78 -11.26 -4.76
N PRO A 241 -11.35 -12.45 -4.99
CA PRO A 241 -12.67 -12.55 -5.58
C PRO A 241 -13.70 -11.79 -4.74
N ASP A 242 -14.52 -10.96 -5.40
CA ASP A 242 -15.64 -10.25 -4.78
C ASP A 242 -16.92 -10.59 -5.54
N VAL A 243 -17.87 -11.24 -4.87
CA VAL A 243 -19.16 -11.62 -5.47
C VAL A 243 -20.30 -10.71 -5.00
N GLU A 244 -20.01 -9.78 -4.09
CA GLU A 244 -20.99 -8.81 -3.62
C GLU A 244 -21.20 -7.75 -4.70
N GLU A 245 -22.43 -7.27 -4.85
CA GLU A 245 -22.76 -6.08 -5.65
C GLU A 245 -22.30 -6.12 -7.13
N GLY A 246 -22.04 -7.33 -7.66
CA GLY A 246 -21.55 -7.53 -9.03
C GLY A 246 -20.10 -7.07 -9.25
N VAL A 247 -19.32 -6.94 -8.17
CA VAL A 247 -18.02 -6.25 -8.17
C VAL A 247 -16.85 -7.10 -8.69
N GLY A 248 -16.97 -8.43 -8.77
CA GLY A 248 -16.00 -9.32 -9.39
C GLY A 248 -14.66 -9.50 -8.64
N VAL A 249 -14.03 -8.41 -8.21
CA VAL A 249 -12.73 -8.38 -7.52
C VAL A 249 -12.66 -7.26 -6.47
N HIS A 250 -12.03 -7.57 -5.35
CA HIS A 250 -11.57 -6.61 -4.34
C HIS A 250 -10.05 -6.45 -4.48
N ASN A 251 -9.64 -5.33 -5.08
CA ASN A 251 -8.25 -4.91 -5.21
C ASN A 251 -7.80 -4.20 -3.93
N LEU A 252 -6.91 -4.86 -3.19
CA LEU A 252 -6.25 -4.32 -2.01
C LEU A 252 -4.86 -3.80 -2.39
N ARG A 253 -4.52 -2.61 -1.89
CA ARG A 253 -3.17 -2.03 -1.97
C ARG A 253 -2.68 -1.68 -0.58
N ALA A 254 -1.40 -1.93 -0.31
CA ALA A 254 -0.77 -1.45 0.90
C ALA A 254 0.58 -0.81 0.59
N THR A 255 0.82 0.36 1.17
CA THR A 255 2.12 1.06 1.08
C THR A 255 2.69 1.31 2.47
N MET A 256 4.02 1.27 2.56
CA MET A 256 4.77 1.64 3.74
C MET A 256 5.91 2.56 3.34
N THR A 257 6.02 3.72 3.99
CA THR A 257 7.09 4.68 3.75
C THR A 257 7.91 4.95 5.01
N PHE A 258 9.21 5.21 4.81
CA PHE A 258 10.17 5.48 5.88
C PHE A 258 11.40 6.17 5.27
N ASP A 259 12.12 6.95 6.07
CA ASP A 259 13.35 7.60 5.65
C ASP A 259 14.60 6.74 5.95
N ILE A 260 15.55 6.76 5.01
CA ILE A 260 16.90 6.22 5.16
C ILE A 260 17.88 7.39 5.28
N ALA A 261 18.69 7.39 6.34
CA ALA A 261 19.71 8.42 6.55
C ALA A 261 20.77 8.44 5.43
N GLN A 262 21.37 9.62 5.22
CA GLN A 262 22.50 9.81 4.30
C GLN A 262 23.79 9.17 4.78
#